data_AF-A0A5Q8C8M8-F1
#
_entry.id   AF-A0A5Q8C8M8-F1
#
_cell.length_a   1.000
_cell.length_b   1.000
_cell.length_c   1.000
_cell.angle_alpha   90.00
_cell.angle_beta   90.00
_cell.angle_gamma   90.00
#
_symmetry.space_group_name_H-M   'P 1'
#
loop_
_entity.id
_entity.type
_entity.pdbx_description
1 polymer ?
#
loop_
_entity_poly.entity_id
_entity_poly.type
_entity_poly.pdbx_seq_one_letter_code
_entity_poly.pdbx_strand_id
1 'polypeptide(L)' 'PPKGAASDDFLDAAAMMLIAGRIASGEARPSPDPPLTDRFGIQVAIWA' A
#
# COMPACT_ATOMS: atom_id res chain seq x y z
N PRO A 1 -16.24 -12.67 7.45
CA PRO A 1 -15.80 -11.26 7.55
C PRO A 1 -16.47 -10.61 8.76
N PRO A 2 -15.84 -9.62 9.43
CA PRO A 2 -16.50 -8.83 10.46
C PRO A 2 -17.80 -8.21 9.92
N LYS A 3 -18.76 -7.93 10.81
CA LYS A 3 -20.02 -7.30 10.40
C LYS A 3 -19.72 -5.94 9.75
N GLY A 4 -20.23 -5.74 8.54
CA GLY A 4 -20.05 -4.50 7.76
C GLY A 4 -18.92 -4.56 6.73
N ALA A 5 -18.08 -5.60 6.73
CA ALA A 5 -17.09 -5.79 5.68
C ALA A 5 -17.73 -6.43 4.43
N ALA A 6 -17.55 -5.77 3.31
CA ALA A 6 -17.92 -6.24 1.99
C ALA A 6 -16.86 -7.21 1.44
N SER A 7 -17.14 -7.82 0.29
CA SER A 7 -16.25 -8.82 -0.31
C SER A 7 -14.93 -8.23 -0.81
N ASP A 8 -14.97 -6.98 -1.27
CA ASP A 8 -13.82 -6.19 -1.70
C ASP A 8 -12.87 -5.88 -0.55
N ASP A 9 -13.34 -5.73 0.70
CA ASP A 9 -12.45 -5.56 1.86
C ASP A 9 -11.44 -6.72 2.03
N PHE A 10 -11.84 -7.96 1.68
CA PHE A 10 -10.90 -9.10 1.69
C PHE A 10 -9.86 -8.97 0.58
N LEU A 11 -10.28 -8.52 -0.61
CA LEU A 11 -9.37 -8.27 -1.72
C LEU A 11 -8.40 -7.15 -1.40
N ASP A 12 -8.86 -6.06 -0.79
CA ASP A 12 -8.05 -4.93 -0.34
C ASP A 12 -7.02 -5.39 0.70
N ALA A 13 -7.44 -6.18 1.70
CA ALA A 13 -6.53 -6.73 2.69
C ALA A 13 -5.48 -7.67 2.07
N ALA A 14 -5.86 -8.50 1.10
CA ALA A 14 -4.93 -9.38 0.39
C ALA A 14 -3.92 -8.59 -0.45
N ALA A 15 -4.35 -7.53 -1.14
CA ALA A 15 -3.47 -6.63 -1.87
C ALA A 15 -2.47 -5.93 -0.93
N MET A 16 -2.95 -5.43 0.22
CA MET A 16 -2.07 -4.83 1.24
C MET A 16 -1.06 -5.84 1.79
N MET A 17 -1.47 -7.08 2.07
CA MET A 17 -0.57 -8.13 2.55
C MET A 17 0.53 -8.45 1.51
N LEU A 18 0.17 -8.54 0.22
CA LEU A 18 1.12 -8.78 -0.86
C LEU A 18 2.18 -7.68 -0.93
N ILE A 19 1.75 -6.41 -0.92
CA ILE A 19 2.66 -5.27 -0.99
C ILE A 19 3.52 -5.17 0.27
N ALA A 20 2.97 -5.45 1.46
CA ALA A 20 3.74 -5.50 2.71
C ALA A 20 4.89 -6.52 2.64
N GLY A 21 4.65 -7.69 2.06
CA GLY A 21 5.68 -8.70 1.82
C GLY A 21 6.80 -8.18 0.91
N ARG A 22 6.45 -7.51 -0.19
CA ARG A 22 7.43 -6.92 -1.12
C ARG A 22 8.21 -5.76 -0.52
N ILE A 23 7.59 -4.96 0.35
CA ILE A 23 8.29 -3.92 1.12
C ILE A 23 9.30 -4.58 2.07
N ALA A 24 8.88 -5.64 2.79
CA ALA A 24 9.75 -6.35 3.71
C ALA A 24 10.94 -7.04 3.01
N SER A 25 10.77 -7.48 1.75
CA SER A 25 11.86 -8.07 0.95
C SER A 25 12.68 -7.05 0.15
N GLY A 26 12.30 -5.76 0.15
CA GLY A 26 12.97 -4.72 -0.63
C GLY A 26 12.67 -4.76 -2.14
N GLU A 27 11.65 -5.50 -2.55
CA GLU A 27 11.22 -5.64 -3.95
C GLU A 27 10.20 -4.58 -4.38
N ALA A 28 9.54 -3.93 -3.41
CA ALA A 28 8.56 -2.90 -3.71
C ALA A 28 9.24 -1.63 -4.22
N ARG A 29 8.69 -1.02 -5.27
CA ARG A 29 9.12 0.27 -5.81
C ARG A 29 8.01 1.31 -5.65
N PRO A 30 8.33 2.52 -5.16
CA PRO A 30 7.35 3.60 -5.13
C PRO A 30 7.12 4.13 -6.55
N SER A 31 5.92 4.64 -6.80
CA SER A 31 5.61 5.45 -7.97
C SER A 31 4.89 6.72 -7.51
N PRO A 32 5.49 7.91 -7.71
CA PRO A 32 6.81 8.14 -8.31
C PRO A 32 7.99 7.71 -7.41
N ASP A 33 9.17 7.55 -8.02
CA ASP A 33 10.45 7.29 -7.36
C ASP A 33 11.43 8.44 -7.69
N PRO A 34 11.76 9.34 -6.74
CA PRO A 34 11.41 9.29 -5.33
C PRO A 34 9.94 9.66 -5.05
N PRO A 35 9.37 9.24 -3.90
CA PRO A 35 8.05 9.69 -3.45
C PRO A 35 7.92 11.21 -3.42
N LEU A 36 6.72 11.72 -3.71
CA LEU A 36 6.43 13.14 -3.56
C LEU A 36 6.27 13.49 -2.08
N THR A 37 6.43 14.76 -1.75
CA THR A 37 6.18 15.26 -0.39
C THR A 37 4.97 16.19 -0.42
N ASP A 38 3.99 15.92 0.45
CA ASP A 38 2.84 16.81 0.61
C ASP A 38 3.19 18.09 1.39
N ARG A 39 2.21 18.99 1.57
CA ARG A 39 2.37 20.25 2.31
C ARG A 39 2.73 20.09 3.80
N PHE A 40 2.63 18.88 4.34
CA PHE A 40 2.91 18.56 5.74
C PHE A 40 4.22 17.78 5.91
N GLY A 41 4.94 17.49 4.82
CA GLY A 41 6.18 16.71 4.87
C GLY A 41 5.97 15.19 4.77
N ILE A 42 4.75 14.73 4.45
CA ILE A 42 4.44 13.30 4.34
C ILE A 42 4.80 12.81 2.94
N GLN A 43 5.50 11.67 2.87
CA GLN A 43 5.80 11.03 1.59
C GLN A 43 4.55 10.37 0.99
N VAL A 44 4.32 10.61 -0.30
CA VAL A 44 3.18 10.13 -1.08
C VAL A 44 3.71 9.35 -2.28
N ALA A 45 3.37 8.06 -2.32
CA ALA A 45 3.64 7.16 -3.44
C ALA A 45 2.63 6.02 -3.47
N ILE A 46 2.44 5.44 -4.65
CA ILE A 46 1.82 4.11 -4.81
C ILE A 46 2.95 3.08 -4.77
N TRP A 47 2.79 2.03 -3.97
CA TRP A 47 3.79 0.97 -3.85
C TRP A 47 3.39 -0.24 -4.69
N ALA A 48 4.33 -0.73 -5.50
CA ALA A 48 4.14 -1.90 -6.35
C ALA A 48 5.29 -2.88 -6.19
#